data_AF-A0A8S0RHH6-F1
#
_entry.id   AF-A0A8S0RHH6-F1
#
_cell.length_a   1.000
_cell.length_b   1.000
_cell.length_c   1.000
_cell.angle_alpha   90.00
_cell.angle_beta   90.00
_cell.angle_gamma   90.00
#
_symmetry.space_group_name_H-M   'P 1'
#
loop_
_entity.id
_entity.type
_entity.pdbx_description
1 polymer ?
#
loop_
_entity_poly.entity_id
_entity_poly.type
_entity_poly.pdbx_seq_one_letter_code
_entity_poly.pdbx_strand_id
1 'polypeptide(L)'
;MDKDFQRSISSRAARRNQQQQAKYILSGGKLSQDYTMRIIWKRGFIRLVLTAGIIWMLLILSVLLFHVWSCQSSVAFFSALCNKESKVFGMLNTMGLVKSLHRCPIPVADDPNEIVIPNRKSSDEVVQHLSYIMEDNIASNGSQSPPLFGGHQTWQQRDESFKVKPIMKVHCGFMQGGGAEMAAADIRYVKKCRFVIASGIFDGYDTPHQPSNISKRSQRLFCFLMVVDEVSLEFIKNNVTVREDNNGGQWVGVWRLILLKHQPYDEPRRNGKVPKILTHRLFPQAQYSIWIDGKMELIVDPLLMLERYLWRGKHTFAIAQHKHHRSIYEEADANKRRKRYARPLIDLQMKIYRYEGMEPWSPNKSTVSGKTMDSLHV
;
A
#
# COMPACT_ATOMS: atom_id res chain seq x y z
N MET A 1 27.92 -103.89 58.30
CA MET A 1 28.46 -104.50 57.07
C MET A 1 29.28 -103.42 56.39
N ASP A 2 30.46 -103.08 56.93
CA ASP A 2 31.69 -103.91 56.96
C ASP A 2 32.23 -104.10 55.54
N LYS A 3 33.50 -103.92 55.21
CA LYS A 3 34.71 -103.35 55.85
C LYS A 3 35.85 -103.81 54.91
N ASP A 4 36.92 -103.03 54.80
CA ASP A 4 38.31 -103.53 54.61
C ASP A 4 38.65 -104.34 53.33
N PHE A 5 39.86 -104.30 52.72
CA PHE A 5 41.00 -103.35 52.70
C PHE A 5 41.98 -103.80 51.56
N GLN A 6 43.08 -103.06 51.34
CA GLN A 6 44.29 -103.45 50.54
C GLN A 6 44.12 -103.50 48.99
N ARG A 7 45.12 -103.28 48.11
CA ARG A 7 46.58 -102.90 48.08
C ARG A 7 46.90 -102.44 46.63
N SER A 8 47.99 -101.76 46.21
CA SER A 8 49.11 -101.05 46.85
C SER A 8 49.93 -100.23 45.84
N ILE A 9 50.42 -99.05 46.25
CA ILE A 9 51.71 -98.39 45.94
C ILE A 9 52.37 -98.59 44.55
N SER A 10 52.53 -97.50 43.80
CA SER A 10 53.81 -97.17 43.13
C SER A 10 53.94 -95.67 42.85
N SER A 11 55.13 -95.12 43.04
CA SER A 11 55.43 -93.68 42.97
C SER A 11 56.52 -93.35 41.97
N ARG A 12 56.35 -92.32 41.14
CA ARG A 12 57.47 -91.59 40.54
C ARG A 12 57.15 -90.11 40.35
N ALA A 13 57.97 -89.26 40.96
CA ALA A 13 57.88 -87.81 40.85
C ALA A 13 58.91 -87.27 39.86
N ALA A 14 58.55 -86.25 39.08
CA ALA A 14 59.51 -85.43 38.33
C ALA A 14 58.98 -84.00 38.06
N ARG A 15 59.33 -83.09 38.98
CA ARG A 15 59.78 -81.68 38.76
C ARG A 15 59.14 -80.78 37.67
N ARG A 16 58.67 -79.62 38.17
CA ARG A 16 58.97 -78.23 37.71
C ARG A 16 58.30 -77.72 36.41
N ASN A 17 57.97 -76.43 36.25
CA ASN A 17 57.85 -75.31 37.21
C ASN A 17 56.90 -74.21 36.64
N GLN A 18 56.32 -73.40 37.53
CA GLN A 18 55.98 -71.98 37.34
C GLN A 18 55.50 -71.49 35.95
N GLN A 19 54.18 -71.54 35.64
CA GLN A 19 53.61 -70.61 34.63
C GLN A 19 52.11 -70.26 34.71
N GLN A 20 51.38 -70.62 35.78
CA GLN A 20 49.91 -70.47 35.81
C GLN A 20 49.32 -69.58 36.92
N GLN A 21 50.13 -68.91 37.75
CA GLN A 21 49.63 -68.13 38.89
C GLN A 21 49.78 -66.60 38.75
N ALA A 22 49.75 -66.10 37.50
CA ALA A 22 49.81 -64.67 37.18
C ALA A 22 48.71 -64.19 36.21
N LYS A 23 47.67 -64.99 35.95
CA LYS A 23 46.65 -64.69 34.91
C LYS A 23 45.22 -64.48 35.41
N TYR A 24 44.94 -64.68 36.70
CA TYR A 24 43.58 -64.65 37.26
C TYR A 24 43.18 -63.37 38.03
N ILE A 25 44.08 -62.39 38.19
CA ILE A 25 43.75 -61.11 38.86
C ILE A 25 43.49 -59.96 37.84
N LEU A 26 43.85 -60.13 36.56
CA LEU A 26 43.81 -59.06 35.56
C LEU A 26 42.61 -59.08 34.59
N SER A 27 41.50 -59.75 34.95
CA SER A 27 40.31 -59.87 34.07
C SER A 27 39.00 -59.32 34.66
N GLY A 28 38.92 -59.02 35.97
CA GLY A 28 37.72 -58.46 36.58
C GLY A 28 37.46 -56.97 36.27
N GLY A 29 38.51 -56.16 36.10
CA GLY A 29 38.38 -54.71 35.96
C GLY A 29 37.84 -54.23 34.61
N LYS A 30 38.24 -54.86 33.51
CA LYS A 30 37.93 -54.37 32.15
C LYS A 30 36.43 -54.44 31.80
N LEU A 31 35.74 -55.51 32.20
CA LEU A 31 34.32 -55.68 31.87
C LEU A 31 33.42 -54.63 32.53
N SER A 32 33.74 -54.25 33.77
CA SER A 32 33.03 -53.20 34.52
C SER A 32 33.28 -51.81 33.93
N GLN A 33 34.53 -51.54 33.54
CA GLN A 33 34.92 -50.24 33.00
C GLN A 33 34.31 -49.98 31.62
N ASP A 34 34.29 -50.97 30.72
CA ASP A 34 33.64 -50.86 29.39
C ASP A 34 32.11 -50.70 29.51
N TYR A 35 31.46 -51.40 30.43
CA TYR A 35 30.02 -51.27 30.64
C TYR A 35 29.65 -49.88 31.19
N THR A 36 30.44 -49.38 32.14
CA THR A 36 30.26 -48.04 32.73
C THR A 36 30.53 -46.93 31.69
N MET A 37 31.59 -47.06 30.88
CA MET A 37 31.88 -46.16 29.77
C MET A 37 30.75 -46.14 28.74
N ARG A 38 30.21 -47.31 28.36
CA ARG A 38 29.03 -47.38 27.46
C ARG A 38 27.79 -46.69 28.03
N ILE A 39 27.56 -46.74 29.35
CA ILE A 39 26.46 -46.01 30.00
C ILE A 39 26.71 -44.51 29.99
N ILE A 40 27.93 -44.06 30.31
CA ILE A 40 28.32 -42.63 30.29
C ILE A 40 28.20 -42.09 28.87
N TRP A 41 28.67 -42.81 27.86
CA TRP A 41 28.62 -42.41 26.46
C TRP A 41 27.19 -42.38 25.92
N LYS A 42 26.34 -43.37 26.27
CA LYS A 42 24.90 -43.33 25.96
C LYS A 42 24.19 -42.15 26.63
N ARG A 43 24.47 -41.86 27.90
CA ARG A 43 23.91 -40.70 28.62
C ARG A 43 24.40 -39.37 28.03
N GLY A 44 25.66 -39.29 27.61
CA GLY A 44 26.23 -38.14 26.91
C GLY A 44 25.60 -37.91 25.55
N PHE A 45 25.44 -38.97 24.75
CA PHE A 45 24.77 -38.93 23.45
C PHE A 45 23.30 -38.51 23.57
N ILE A 46 22.54 -39.07 24.52
CA ILE A 46 21.16 -38.68 24.81
C ILE A 46 21.10 -37.18 25.19
N ARG A 47 22.00 -36.70 26.05
CA ARG A 47 22.08 -35.28 26.41
C ARG A 47 22.39 -34.40 25.20
N LEU A 48 23.30 -34.82 24.32
CA LEU A 48 23.68 -34.07 23.12
C LEU A 48 22.55 -34.01 22.08
N VAL A 49 21.81 -35.10 21.89
CA VAL A 49 20.62 -35.13 21.03
C VAL A 49 19.52 -34.23 21.61
N LEU A 50 19.31 -34.24 22.93
CA LEU A 50 18.35 -33.35 23.59
C LEU A 50 18.76 -31.87 23.51
N THR A 51 20.03 -31.52 23.73
CA THR A 51 20.48 -30.12 23.59
C THR A 51 20.42 -29.65 22.14
N ALA A 52 20.79 -30.49 21.17
CA ALA A 52 20.62 -30.19 19.75
C ALA A 52 19.13 -29.97 19.40
N GLY A 53 18.22 -30.81 19.91
CA GLY A 53 16.78 -30.64 19.75
C GLY A 53 16.25 -29.33 20.36
N ILE A 54 16.70 -28.97 21.56
CA ILE A 54 16.33 -27.69 22.21
C ILE A 54 16.83 -26.50 21.40
N ILE A 55 18.09 -26.52 20.95
CA ILE A 55 18.68 -25.46 20.10
C ILE A 55 17.89 -25.34 18.79
N TRP A 56 17.49 -26.46 18.18
CA TRP A 56 16.70 -26.46 16.95
C TRP A 56 15.30 -25.88 17.15
N MET A 57 14.62 -26.22 18.25
CA MET A 57 13.33 -25.62 18.61
C MET A 57 13.44 -24.12 18.90
N LEU A 58 14.52 -23.67 19.53
CA LEU A 58 14.80 -22.24 19.75
C LEU A 58 15.07 -21.48 18.45
N LEU A 59 15.75 -22.10 17.48
CA LEU A 59 15.95 -21.55 16.12
C LEU A 59 14.63 -21.44 15.35
N ILE A 60 13.77 -22.46 15.41
CA ILE A 60 12.44 -22.41 14.79
C ILE A 60 11.60 -21.29 15.44
N LEU A 61 11.63 -21.19 16.77
CA LEU A 61 10.91 -20.15 17.51
C LEU A 61 11.43 -18.74 17.17
N SER A 62 12.75 -18.54 17.05
CA SER A 62 13.31 -17.22 16.71
C SER A 62 12.98 -16.80 15.27
N VAL A 63 12.98 -17.74 14.31
CA VAL A 63 12.53 -17.50 12.93
C VAL A 63 11.04 -17.17 12.87
N LEU A 64 10.19 -17.87 13.63
CA LEU A 64 8.76 -17.57 13.72
C LEU A 64 8.49 -16.20 14.36
N LEU A 65 9.17 -15.88 15.47
CA LEU A 65 9.08 -14.57 16.12
C LEU A 65 9.57 -13.44 15.21
N PHE A 66 10.66 -13.65 14.47
CA PHE A 66 11.16 -12.70 13.48
C PHE A 66 10.16 -12.49 12.34
N HIS A 67 9.50 -13.55 11.85
CA HIS A 67 8.43 -13.43 10.85
C HIS A 67 7.21 -12.66 11.39
N VAL A 68 6.75 -12.96 12.61
CA VAL A 68 5.64 -12.22 13.23
C VAL A 68 6.01 -10.74 13.41
N TRP A 69 7.22 -10.47 13.89
CA TRP A 69 7.73 -9.11 14.11
C TRP A 69 7.89 -8.34 12.80
N SER A 70 8.46 -8.94 11.75
CA SER A 70 8.62 -8.29 10.44
C SER A 70 7.26 -7.94 9.83
N CYS A 71 6.28 -8.83 9.94
CA CYS A 71 4.91 -8.62 9.47
C CYS A 71 4.09 -7.62 10.30
N GLN A 72 4.46 -7.36 11.56
CA GLN A 72 3.82 -6.37 12.43
C GLN A 72 4.56 -5.02 12.47
N SER A 73 5.78 -4.96 11.94
CA SER A 73 6.61 -3.75 11.95
C SER A 73 6.02 -2.64 11.06
N SER A 74 6.00 -1.42 11.59
CA SER A 74 5.65 -0.21 10.84
C SER A 74 6.82 0.34 10.00
N VAL A 75 8.00 -0.29 10.07
CA VAL A 75 9.19 0.11 9.33
C VAL A 75 9.19 -0.55 7.95
N ALA A 76 9.21 0.25 6.89
CA ALA A 76 9.05 -0.20 5.51
C ALA A 76 9.96 -1.38 5.13
N PHE A 77 11.25 -1.32 5.50
CA PHE A 77 12.24 -2.38 5.27
C PHE A 77 11.82 -3.75 5.84
N PHE A 78 11.38 -3.79 7.10
CA PHE A 78 10.95 -5.05 7.73
C PHE A 78 9.58 -5.52 7.22
N SER A 79 8.68 -4.59 6.89
CA SER A 79 7.37 -4.93 6.32
C SER A 79 7.47 -5.51 4.90
N ALA A 80 8.50 -5.13 4.12
CA ALA A 80 8.78 -5.67 2.79
C ALA A 80 9.31 -7.12 2.83
N LEU A 81 9.98 -7.51 3.91
CA LEU A 81 10.42 -8.89 4.15
C LEU A 81 9.27 -9.84 4.55
N CYS A 82 8.07 -9.31 4.83
CA CYS A 82 6.90 -10.10 5.17
C CYS A 82 6.15 -10.61 3.92
N ASN A 83 6.29 -11.90 3.61
CA ASN A 83 5.40 -12.56 2.66
C ASN A 83 4.04 -12.89 3.31
N LYS A 84 3.06 -11.98 3.16
CA LYS A 84 1.69 -12.12 3.68
C LYS A 84 0.86 -13.23 3.00
N GLU A 85 1.31 -13.75 1.87
CA GLU A 85 0.66 -14.87 1.17
C GLU A 85 1.23 -16.24 1.59
N SER A 86 2.25 -16.26 2.46
CA SER A 86 2.83 -17.50 2.99
C SER A 86 1.79 -18.29 3.81
N LYS A 87 1.76 -19.62 3.60
CA LYS A 87 0.96 -20.56 4.42
C LYS A 87 1.23 -20.39 5.92
N VAL A 88 2.46 -20.03 6.30
CA VAL A 88 2.85 -19.76 7.69
C VAL A 88 2.14 -18.53 8.24
N PHE A 89 2.05 -17.44 7.45
CA PHE A 89 1.34 -16.23 7.86
C PHE A 89 -0.17 -16.48 7.96
N GLY A 90 -0.74 -17.24 7.02
CA GLY A 90 -2.13 -17.70 7.09
C GLY A 90 -2.43 -18.46 8.38
N MET A 91 -1.58 -19.44 8.74
CA MET A 91 -1.70 -20.21 9.98
C MET A 91 -1.57 -19.34 11.24
N LEU A 92 -0.58 -18.43 11.29
CA LEU A 92 -0.40 -17.50 12.41
C LEU A 92 -1.58 -16.54 12.60
N ASN A 93 -2.19 -16.10 11.48
CA ASN A 93 -3.40 -15.28 11.49
C ASN A 93 -4.62 -16.09 11.97
N THR A 94 -4.78 -17.36 11.56
CA THR A 94 -5.81 -18.27 12.08
C THR A 94 -5.64 -18.54 13.58
N MET A 95 -4.41 -18.60 14.08
CA MET A 95 -4.10 -18.74 15.51
C MET A 95 -4.25 -17.44 16.32
N GLY A 96 -4.65 -16.33 15.70
CA GLY A 96 -4.83 -15.04 16.37
C GLY A 96 -3.52 -14.36 16.82
N LEU A 97 -2.36 -14.87 16.41
CA LEU A 97 -1.03 -14.35 16.77
C LEU A 97 -0.64 -13.12 15.94
N VAL A 98 -1.39 -12.82 14.89
CA VAL A 98 -1.28 -11.61 14.07
C VAL A 98 -2.51 -10.75 14.29
N LYS A 99 -2.31 -9.45 14.50
CA LYS A 99 -3.40 -8.49 14.64
C LYS A 99 -4.17 -8.40 13.32
N SER A 100 -5.37 -8.96 13.27
CA SER A 100 -6.24 -8.85 12.09
C SER A 100 -6.46 -7.37 11.78
N LEU A 101 -6.14 -6.94 10.56
CA LEU A 101 -6.52 -5.62 10.09
C LEU A 101 -8.03 -5.46 10.24
N HIS A 102 -8.49 -4.44 10.97
CA HIS A 102 -9.91 -4.09 11.07
C HIS A 102 -10.42 -3.62 9.70
N ARG A 103 -10.76 -4.59 8.86
CA ARG A 103 -11.41 -4.41 7.56
C ARG A 103 -12.90 -4.59 7.77
N CYS A 104 -13.67 -3.50 7.66
CA CYS A 104 -15.10 -3.64 7.45
C CYS A 104 -15.30 -4.33 6.11
N PRO A 105 -15.98 -5.49 6.02
CA PRO A 105 -16.22 -6.15 4.74
C PRO A 105 -17.07 -5.24 3.86
N ILE A 106 -16.56 -4.92 2.66
CA ILE A 106 -17.30 -4.18 1.64
C ILE A 106 -17.98 -5.24 0.75
N PRO A 107 -19.32 -5.25 0.64
CA PRO A 107 -20.03 -6.24 -0.19
C PRO A 107 -19.93 -5.88 -1.68
N VAL A 108 -18.78 -6.20 -2.25
CA VAL A 108 -18.50 -6.21 -3.70
C VAL A 108 -19.06 -7.50 -4.35
N ALA A 109 -19.03 -7.57 -5.68
CA ALA A 109 -19.24 -8.84 -6.40
C ALA A 109 -18.00 -9.75 -6.28
N ASP A 110 -18.18 -11.05 -6.53
CA ASP A 110 -17.13 -12.05 -6.28
C ASP A 110 -16.05 -12.12 -7.37
N ASP A 111 -16.42 -11.94 -8.65
CA ASP A 111 -15.48 -12.01 -9.79
C ASP A 111 -15.44 -10.70 -10.60
N PRO A 112 -14.28 -10.00 -10.70
CA PRO A 112 -14.12 -8.84 -11.58
C PRO A 112 -14.28 -9.16 -13.08
N ASN A 113 -14.23 -10.42 -13.53
CA ASN A 113 -14.43 -10.79 -14.92
C ASN A 113 -15.90 -10.77 -15.36
N GLU A 114 -16.82 -11.08 -14.43
CA GLU A 114 -18.28 -11.05 -14.67
C GLU A 114 -18.88 -9.63 -14.66
N ILE A 115 -18.09 -8.62 -14.25
CA ILE A 115 -18.58 -7.23 -14.19
C ILE A 115 -18.85 -6.68 -15.59
N VAL A 116 -20.12 -6.33 -15.85
CA VAL A 116 -20.54 -5.66 -17.08
C VAL A 116 -20.25 -4.17 -16.96
N ILE A 117 -19.39 -3.66 -17.86
CA ILE A 117 -19.10 -2.22 -17.95
C ILE A 117 -20.27 -1.52 -18.65
N PRO A 118 -20.92 -0.51 -18.05
CA PRO A 118 -22.04 0.16 -18.68
C PRO A 118 -21.63 0.91 -19.97
N ASN A 119 -22.39 0.70 -21.05
CA ASN A 119 -22.26 1.47 -22.29
C ASN A 119 -22.84 2.89 -22.12
N ARG A 120 -22.18 3.71 -21.31
CA ARG A 120 -22.58 5.11 -21.10
C ARG A 120 -22.02 5.98 -22.23
N LYS A 121 -22.86 6.32 -23.19
CA LYS A 121 -22.77 7.64 -23.83
C LYS A 121 -23.31 8.62 -22.80
N SER A 122 -22.46 9.49 -22.25
CA SER A 122 -22.99 10.70 -21.62
C SER A 122 -23.67 11.48 -22.73
N SER A 123 -24.96 11.77 -22.55
CA SER A 123 -25.60 12.80 -23.33
C SER A 123 -25.07 14.12 -22.78
N ASP A 124 -24.29 14.85 -23.56
CA ASP A 124 -23.75 16.16 -23.17
C ASP A 124 -24.84 17.23 -23.34
N GLU A 125 -26.00 16.96 -22.75
CA GLU A 125 -27.26 17.71 -22.85
C GLU A 125 -27.13 19.16 -22.39
N VAL A 126 -26.24 19.41 -21.42
CA VAL A 126 -26.09 20.71 -20.76
C VAL A 126 -24.94 21.54 -21.34
N VAL A 127 -23.80 20.91 -21.66
CA VAL A 127 -22.60 21.57 -22.22
C VAL A 127 -22.11 20.78 -23.43
N GLN A 128 -22.52 21.20 -24.61
CA GLN A 128 -22.23 20.55 -25.89
C GLN A 128 -20.81 20.83 -26.39
N HIS A 129 -20.26 22.01 -26.06
CA HIS A 129 -18.90 22.39 -26.41
C HIS A 129 -18.19 23.08 -25.24
N LEU A 130 -17.12 22.47 -24.75
CA LEU A 130 -16.29 22.99 -23.67
C LEU A 130 -14.88 23.29 -24.19
N SER A 131 -14.51 24.56 -24.13
CA SER A 131 -13.18 25.06 -24.48
C SER A 131 -12.49 25.66 -23.25
N TYR A 132 -11.15 25.78 -23.31
CA TYR A 132 -10.34 26.23 -22.18
C TYR A 132 -9.45 27.41 -22.55
N ILE A 133 -9.32 28.37 -21.63
CA ILE A 133 -8.32 29.43 -21.69
C ILE A 133 -7.02 28.82 -21.15
N MET A 134 -6.01 28.68 -22.01
CA MET A 134 -4.70 28.06 -21.71
C MET A 134 -3.56 29.08 -21.52
N GLU A 135 -3.78 30.32 -21.96
CA GLU A 135 -2.83 31.42 -21.97
C GLU A 135 -3.37 32.57 -21.10
N ASP A 136 -2.50 33.20 -20.33
CA ASP A 136 -2.84 34.24 -19.37
C ASP A 136 -2.67 35.63 -20.00
N ASN A 137 -3.77 36.19 -20.51
CA ASN A 137 -3.76 37.46 -21.27
C ASN A 137 -3.64 38.68 -20.35
N ILE A 138 -2.48 38.87 -19.72
CA ILE A 138 -2.14 40.11 -19.02
C ILE A 138 -1.78 41.17 -20.06
N ALA A 139 -2.69 42.12 -20.29
CA ALA A 139 -2.50 43.18 -21.28
C ALA A 139 -1.36 44.16 -20.89
N SER A 140 -0.19 43.96 -21.50
CA SER A 140 0.71 45.01 -22.01
C SER A 140 0.88 46.30 -21.16
N ASN A 141 1.14 46.19 -19.85
CA ASN A 141 1.43 47.34 -18.97
C ASN A 141 2.76 47.20 -18.21
N GLY A 142 3.83 46.87 -18.93
CA GLY A 142 5.22 47.05 -18.50
C GLY A 142 5.80 46.02 -17.51
N SER A 143 5.00 45.38 -16.65
CA SER A 143 5.44 44.30 -15.77
C SER A 143 4.76 42.98 -16.10
N GLN A 144 5.49 42.07 -16.74
CA GLN A 144 5.05 40.68 -16.92
C GLN A 144 5.28 39.92 -15.61
N SER A 145 4.27 39.85 -14.75
CA SER A 145 4.25 38.84 -13.69
C SER A 145 4.15 37.45 -14.34
N PRO A 146 4.82 36.41 -13.80
CA PRO A 146 4.66 35.05 -14.31
C PRO A 146 3.19 34.61 -14.23
N PRO A 147 2.71 33.81 -15.19
CA PRO A 147 1.33 33.35 -15.18
C PRO A 147 1.06 32.51 -13.94
N LEU A 148 -0.12 32.67 -13.34
CA LEU A 148 -0.54 31.85 -12.22
C LEU A 148 -1.13 30.52 -12.75
N PHE A 149 -1.08 29.47 -11.94
CA PHE A 149 -1.64 28.15 -12.26
C PHE A 149 -3.07 28.17 -12.83
N GLY A 150 -3.96 28.99 -12.25
CA GLY A 150 -5.32 29.24 -12.75
C GLY A 150 -5.46 30.44 -13.70
N GLY A 151 -4.38 31.18 -13.92
CA GLY A 151 -4.32 32.51 -14.52
C GLY A 151 -4.98 33.57 -13.65
N HIS A 152 -5.03 34.80 -14.17
CA HIS A 152 -5.60 35.96 -13.48
C HIS A 152 -7.13 36.06 -13.65
N GLN A 153 -7.86 35.00 -13.26
CA GLN A 153 -9.33 34.99 -13.30
C GLN A 153 -9.93 36.00 -12.31
N THR A 154 -10.79 36.89 -12.78
CA THR A 154 -11.53 37.84 -11.93
C THR A 154 -12.73 37.17 -11.24
N TRP A 155 -13.22 37.75 -10.14
CA TRP A 155 -14.45 37.29 -9.48
C TRP A 155 -15.66 37.26 -10.43
N GLN A 156 -15.82 38.28 -11.27
CA GLN A 156 -16.88 38.30 -12.28
C GLN A 156 -16.74 37.13 -13.28
N GLN A 157 -15.53 36.87 -13.80
CA GLN A 157 -15.28 35.74 -14.72
C GLN A 157 -15.53 34.38 -14.05
N ARG A 158 -15.28 34.27 -12.74
CA ARG A 158 -15.61 33.09 -11.95
C ARG A 158 -17.12 32.91 -11.83
N ASP A 159 -17.85 33.96 -11.47
CA ASP A 159 -19.31 33.89 -11.26
C ASP A 159 -20.05 33.67 -12.59
N GLU A 160 -19.52 34.19 -13.70
CA GLU A 160 -19.97 33.85 -15.05
C GLU A 160 -19.70 32.39 -15.42
N SER A 161 -18.60 31.78 -14.92
CA SER A 161 -18.28 30.37 -15.20
C SER A 161 -19.24 29.37 -14.53
N PHE A 162 -19.95 29.78 -13.48
CA PHE A 162 -21.03 28.97 -12.87
C PHE A 162 -22.35 29.02 -13.65
N LYS A 163 -22.52 30.00 -14.56
CA LYS A 163 -23.72 30.12 -15.41
C LYS A 163 -23.56 29.22 -16.62
N VAL A 164 -23.95 27.96 -16.47
CA VAL A 164 -23.77 26.91 -17.48
C VAL A 164 -24.51 27.24 -18.78
N LYS A 165 -23.84 27.05 -19.92
CA LYS A 165 -24.36 27.29 -21.28
C LYS A 165 -23.99 26.10 -22.19
N PRO A 166 -24.67 25.90 -23.33
CA PRO A 166 -24.31 24.86 -24.29
C PRO A 166 -22.87 24.99 -24.83
N ILE A 167 -22.37 26.22 -24.95
CA ILE A 167 -20.98 26.54 -25.33
C ILE A 167 -20.32 27.27 -24.15
N MET A 168 -19.27 26.67 -23.59
CA MET A 168 -18.51 27.21 -22.47
C MET A 168 -17.04 27.42 -22.83
N LYS A 169 -16.46 28.51 -22.30
CA LYS A 169 -15.03 28.77 -22.30
C LYS A 169 -14.61 29.15 -20.89
N VAL A 170 -13.78 28.32 -20.25
CA VAL A 170 -13.41 28.47 -18.83
C VAL A 170 -11.89 28.47 -18.64
N HIS A 171 -11.41 29.01 -17.52
CA HIS A 171 -9.99 28.93 -17.16
C HIS A 171 -9.55 27.47 -17.02
N CYS A 172 -8.42 27.09 -17.64
CA CYS A 172 -8.03 25.68 -17.76
C CYS A 172 -7.59 25.03 -16.44
N GLY A 173 -7.15 25.84 -15.47
CA GLY A 173 -6.51 25.40 -14.24
C GLY A 173 -5.13 24.74 -14.44
N PHE A 174 -4.48 24.99 -15.58
CA PHE A 174 -3.14 24.53 -15.99
C PHE A 174 -2.58 25.51 -17.02
N MET A 175 -2.46 26.79 -16.65
CA MET A 175 -1.96 27.81 -17.58
C MET A 175 -0.54 27.49 -18.04
N GLN A 176 -0.21 27.78 -19.29
CA GLN A 176 1.12 27.53 -19.83
C GLN A 176 2.18 28.34 -19.06
N GLY A 177 3.13 27.67 -18.41
CA GLY A 177 4.13 28.31 -17.54
C GLY A 177 3.63 28.63 -16.13
N GLY A 178 2.37 28.31 -15.81
CA GLY A 178 1.78 28.44 -14.47
C GLY A 178 2.02 27.24 -13.56
N GLY A 179 2.82 26.25 -14.02
CA GLY A 179 3.23 25.09 -13.26
C GLY A 179 2.36 23.85 -13.45
N ALA A 180 2.85 22.75 -12.89
CA ALA A 180 2.35 21.40 -13.06
C ALA A 180 2.33 20.91 -14.53
N GLU A 181 3.36 21.23 -15.31
CA GLU A 181 3.46 20.75 -16.68
C GLU A 181 3.84 19.27 -16.77
N MET A 182 3.05 18.47 -17.50
CA MET A 182 3.38 17.08 -17.84
C MET A 182 4.36 16.99 -19.01
N ALA A 183 5.23 15.96 -19.00
CA ALA A 183 6.06 15.65 -20.14
C ALA A 183 5.23 15.25 -21.38
N ALA A 184 5.70 15.62 -22.58
CA ALA A 184 4.98 15.34 -23.83
C ALA A 184 4.75 13.84 -24.10
N ALA A 185 5.64 12.96 -23.60
CA ALA A 185 5.45 11.51 -23.65
C ALA A 185 4.25 11.06 -22.81
N ASP A 186 4.10 11.61 -21.60
CA ASP A 186 2.99 11.29 -20.71
C ASP A 186 1.67 11.87 -21.20
N ILE A 187 1.67 13.09 -21.74
CA ILE A 187 0.50 13.68 -22.42
C ILE A 187 -0.01 12.75 -23.55
N ARG A 188 0.91 12.13 -24.33
CA ARG A 188 0.54 11.14 -25.36
C ARG A 188 0.06 9.82 -24.78
N TYR A 189 0.62 9.39 -23.65
CA TYR A 189 0.22 8.16 -22.96
C TYR A 189 -1.21 8.28 -22.39
N VAL A 190 -1.47 9.32 -21.58
CA VAL A 190 -2.73 9.45 -20.83
C VAL A 190 -3.95 9.70 -21.73
N LYS A 191 -3.75 10.21 -22.95
CA LYS A 191 -4.80 10.30 -23.99
C LYS A 191 -5.39 8.95 -24.39
N LYS A 192 -4.74 7.82 -24.09
CA LYS A 192 -5.24 6.46 -24.37
C LYS A 192 -6.00 5.85 -23.19
N CYS A 193 -5.95 6.48 -22.01
CA CYS A 193 -6.46 5.93 -20.76
C CYS A 193 -7.95 6.23 -20.56
N ARG A 194 -8.82 5.26 -20.87
CA ARG A 194 -10.28 5.35 -20.61
C ARG A 194 -10.66 5.06 -19.15
N PHE A 195 -9.86 4.25 -18.46
CA PHE A 195 -9.99 3.99 -17.03
C PHE A 195 -8.66 4.33 -16.36
N VAL A 196 -8.71 5.04 -15.23
CA VAL A 196 -7.52 5.50 -14.51
C VAL A 196 -7.60 5.13 -13.03
N ILE A 197 -6.53 4.52 -12.51
CA ILE A 197 -6.22 4.58 -11.08
C ILE A 197 -5.15 5.66 -10.94
N ALA A 198 -5.46 6.71 -10.17
CA ALA A 198 -4.58 7.83 -9.92
C ALA A 198 -4.12 7.82 -8.46
N SER A 199 -2.81 8.02 -8.26
CA SER A 199 -2.24 8.32 -6.95
C SER A 199 -1.25 9.48 -7.07
N GLY A 200 -0.71 9.96 -5.96
CA GLY A 200 0.31 11.00 -5.98
C GLY A 200 1.20 11.01 -4.75
N ILE A 201 2.48 11.29 -4.98
CA ILE A 201 3.54 11.45 -3.96
C ILE A 201 4.23 12.78 -4.26
N PHE A 202 4.36 13.62 -3.25
CA PHE A 202 4.95 14.96 -3.33
C PHE A 202 5.88 15.15 -2.13
N ASP A 203 6.94 15.94 -2.32
CA ASP A 203 7.93 16.30 -1.29
C ASP A 203 8.64 15.09 -0.64
N GLY A 204 8.67 13.94 -1.34
CA GLY A 204 9.30 12.70 -0.87
C GLY A 204 8.68 12.05 0.37
N TYR A 205 7.47 12.46 0.80
CA TYR A 205 6.86 11.98 2.06
C TYR A 205 6.50 10.49 2.10
N ASP A 206 6.15 9.91 0.96
CA ASP A 206 5.60 8.55 0.86
C ASP A 206 6.44 7.70 -0.12
N THR A 207 6.29 6.37 -0.07
CA THR A 207 6.87 5.43 -1.04
C THR A 207 5.78 4.78 -1.90
N PRO A 208 6.04 4.41 -3.17
CA PRO A 208 5.03 3.81 -4.05
C PRO A 208 4.49 2.45 -3.54
N HIS A 209 3.30 2.45 -2.94
CA HIS A 209 2.62 1.21 -2.58
C HIS A 209 2.02 0.53 -3.83
N GLN A 210 2.40 -0.72 -4.08
CA GLN A 210 1.83 -1.51 -5.19
C GLN A 210 0.40 -1.96 -4.86
N PRO A 211 -0.54 -1.91 -5.81
CA PRO A 211 -1.88 -2.44 -5.61
C PRO A 211 -1.85 -3.98 -5.59
N SER A 212 -2.70 -4.59 -4.77
CA SER A 212 -2.86 -6.05 -4.63
C SER A 212 -4.24 -6.51 -5.10
N ASN A 213 -4.37 -7.82 -5.39
CA ASN A 213 -5.62 -8.46 -5.86
C ASN A 213 -6.21 -7.87 -7.16
N ILE A 214 -5.38 -7.32 -8.05
CA ILE A 214 -5.83 -6.75 -9.33
C ILE A 214 -5.86 -7.83 -10.41
N SER A 215 -7.03 -8.08 -10.98
CA SER A 215 -7.23 -9.07 -12.05
C SER A 215 -6.47 -8.71 -13.34
N LYS A 216 -6.16 -9.72 -14.16
CA LYS A 216 -5.57 -9.53 -15.50
C LYS A 216 -6.47 -8.69 -16.42
N ARG A 217 -7.79 -8.70 -16.20
CA ARG A 217 -8.75 -7.85 -16.92
C ARG A 217 -8.53 -6.38 -16.54
N SER A 218 -8.51 -6.07 -15.24
CA SER A 218 -8.30 -4.70 -14.75
C SER A 218 -6.90 -4.16 -15.06
N GLN A 219 -5.85 -4.99 -15.00
CA GLN A 219 -4.50 -4.60 -15.43
C GLN A 219 -4.41 -4.18 -16.91
N ARG A 220 -5.31 -4.68 -17.78
CA ARG A 220 -5.38 -4.29 -19.20
C ARG A 220 -6.28 -3.10 -19.46
N LEU A 221 -7.30 -2.89 -18.64
CA LEU A 221 -8.29 -1.82 -18.82
C LEU A 221 -7.86 -0.49 -18.19
N PHE A 222 -7.19 -0.53 -17.04
CA PHE A 222 -6.85 0.64 -16.25
C PHE A 222 -5.40 1.08 -16.47
N CYS A 223 -5.20 2.37 -16.69
CA CYS A 223 -3.91 3.00 -16.52
C CYS A 223 -3.66 3.27 -15.03
N PHE A 224 -2.58 2.71 -14.48
CA PHE A 224 -2.11 2.98 -13.14
C PHE A 224 -1.12 4.14 -13.20
N LEU A 225 -1.55 5.32 -12.77
CA LEU A 225 -0.82 6.59 -12.89
C LEU A 225 -0.46 7.12 -11.50
N MET A 226 0.83 7.29 -11.23
CA MET A 226 1.32 7.88 -9.99
C MET A 226 1.96 9.23 -10.31
N VAL A 227 1.31 10.30 -9.85
CA VAL A 227 1.73 11.67 -10.10
C VAL A 227 2.80 12.06 -9.10
N VAL A 228 3.93 12.59 -9.58
CA VAL A 228 5.08 12.96 -8.76
C VAL A 228 5.61 14.34 -9.11
N ASP A 229 6.21 15.02 -8.14
CA ASP A 229 7.07 16.18 -8.35
C ASP A 229 8.54 15.77 -8.59
N GLU A 230 9.40 16.74 -8.90
CA GLU A 230 10.82 16.51 -9.15
C GLU A 230 11.52 15.83 -7.95
N VAL A 231 11.23 16.32 -6.73
CA VAL A 231 11.82 15.83 -5.47
C VAL A 231 11.44 14.37 -5.22
N SER A 232 10.16 14.02 -5.35
CA SER A 232 9.70 12.64 -5.15
C SER A 232 10.21 11.73 -6.27
N LEU A 233 10.33 12.21 -7.52
CA LEU A 233 10.88 11.41 -8.61
C LEU A 233 12.36 11.08 -8.38
N GLU A 234 13.16 12.03 -7.91
CA GLU A 234 14.56 11.80 -7.54
C GLU A 234 14.67 10.83 -6.35
N PHE A 235 13.90 11.05 -5.29
CA PHE A 235 13.83 10.17 -4.13
C PHE A 235 13.44 8.73 -4.53
N ILE A 236 12.47 8.56 -5.43
CA ILE A 236 12.03 7.26 -5.93
C ILE A 236 13.14 6.60 -6.75
N LYS A 237 13.82 7.32 -7.65
CA LYS A 237 14.95 6.78 -8.44
C LYS A 237 16.11 6.29 -7.58
N ASN A 238 16.39 6.97 -6.48
CA ASN A 238 17.50 6.63 -5.58
C ASN A 238 17.16 5.44 -4.66
N ASN A 239 15.89 5.23 -4.32
CA ASN A 239 15.48 4.23 -3.31
C ASN A 239 14.70 3.03 -3.86
N VAL A 240 14.19 3.10 -5.09
CA VAL A 240 13.31 2.09 -5.70
C VAL A 240 13.71 1.82 -7.15
N THR A 241 13.61 0.57 -7.59
CA THR A 241 13.88 0.21 -8.99
C THR A 241 12.85 0.84 -9.92
N VAL A 242 13.27 1.86 -10.67
CA VAL A 242 12.50 2.47 -11.76
C VAL A 242 12.84 1.78 -13.08
N ARG A 243 11.83 1.31 -13.81
CA ARG A 243 11.98 0.74 -15.17
C ARG A 243 11.56 1.78 -16.20
N GLU A 244 12.32 1.94 -17.28
CA GLU A 244 11.91 2.73 -18.43
C GLU A 244 11.29 1.86 -19.54
N ASP A 245 10.38 2.44 -20.32
CA ASP A 245 9.82 1.84 -21.54
C ASP A 245 10.31 2.55 -22.81
N ASN A 246 10.23 1.86 -23.96
CA ASN A 246 10.69 2.37 -25.26
C ASN A 246 9.96 3.65 -25.73
N ASN A 247 8.88 4.07 -25.07
CA ASN A 247 8.14 5.30 -25.34
C ASN A 247 8.49 6.44 -24.37
N GLY A 248 9.54 6.27 -23.55
CA GLY A 248 10.01 7.25 -22.57
C GLY A 248 9.20 7.28 -21.27
N GLY A 249 8.46 6.22 -20.95
CA GLY A 249 7.74 6.10 -19.68
C GLY A 249 8.57 5.53 -18.55
N GLN A 250 8.51 6.16 -17.37
CA GLN A 250 9.14 5.66 -16.14
C GLN A 250 8.11 4.90 -15.30
N TRP A 251 8.49 3.76 -14.71
CA TRP A 251 7.57 2.83 -14.03
C TRP A 251 8.13 2.31 -12.71
N VAL A 252 7.26 2.17 -11.71
CA VAL A 252 7.53 1.47 -10.45
C VAL A 252 6.47 0.39 -10.25
N GLY A 253 6.84 -0.86 -10.52
CA GLY A 253 5.89 -1.97 -10.59
C GLY A 253 4.83 -1.71 -11.67
N VAL A 254 3.55 -1.65 -11.29
CA VAL A 254 2.46 -1.33 -12.24
C VAL A 254 2.24 0.17 -12.45
N TRP A 255 2.75 1.02 -11.56
CA TRP A 255 2.56 2.46 -11.65
C TRP A 255 3.45 3.07 -12.73
N ARG A 256 2.86 3.78 -13.69
CA ARG A 256 3.58 4.77 -14.51
C ARG A 256 3.74 6.04 -13.69
N LEU A 257 4.98 6.51 -13.56
CA LEU A 257 5.28 7.80 -12.96
C LEU A 257 4.91 8.91 -13.95
N ILE A 258 4.16 9.90 -13.47
CA ILE A 258 3.76 11.09 -14.24
C ILE A 258 4.38 12.30 -13.53
N LEU A 259 5.48 12.82 -14.08
CA LEU A 259 6.13 14.00 -13.54
C LEU A 259 5.30 15.25 -13.85
N LEU A 260 4.91 15.99 -12.81
CA LEU A 260 4.45 17.36 -12.91
C LEU A 260 5.64 18.28 -12.61
N LYS A 261 6.11 19.00 -13.63
CA LYS A 261 7.19 19.97 -13.48
C LYS A 261 6.67 21.29 -12.93
N HIS A 262 7.56 22.02 -12.23
CA HIS A 262 7.36 23.35 -11.65
C HIS A 262 6.12 23.43 -10.76
N GLN A 263 6.31 23.36 -9.45
CA GLN A 263 5.20 23.33 -8.51
C GLN A 263 4.40 24.65 -8.54
N PRO A 264 3.06 24.61 -8.70
CA PRO A 264 2.23 25.82 -8.81
C PRO A 264 2.03 26.59 -7.48
N TYR A 265 2.47 26.02 -6.35
CA TYR A 265 2.36 26.63 -5.01
C TYR A 265 3.61 26.35 -4.18
N ASP A 266 4.00 27.28 -3.31
CA ASP A 266 5.14 27.11 -2.38
C ASP A 266 4.91 26.02 -1.30
N GLU A 267 3.65 25.62 -1.09
CA GLU A 267 3.25 24.65 -0.06
C GLU A 267 3.02 23.27 -0.71
N PRO A 268 3.89 22.27 -0.48
CA PRO A 268 3.81 20.97 -1.16
C PRO A 268 2.49 20.24 -0.92
N ARG A 269 1.84 20.45 0.23
CA ARG A 269 0.52 19.87 0.51
C ARG A 269 -0.59 20.40 -0.40
N ARG A 270 -0.43 21.58 -1.00
CA ARG A 270 -1.35 22.13 -2.01
C ARG A 270 -1.06 21.52 -3.38
N ASN A 271 0.21 21.33 -3.74
CA ASN A 271 0.61 20.68 -4.99
C ASN A 271 0.03 19.26 -5.06
N GLY A 272 0.10 18.49 -3.97
CA GLY A 272 -0.58 17.19 -3.87
C GLY A 272 -2.13 17.23 -3.93
N LYS A 273 -2.77 18.40 -3.93
CA LYS A 273 -4.23 18.53 -4.22
C LYS A 273 -4.53 18.72 -5.70
N VAL A 274 -3.60 19.26 -6.48
CA VAL A 274 -3.76 19.47 -7.92
C VAL A 274 -4.19 18.19 -8.64
N PRO A 275 -3.42 17.08 -8.61
CA PRO A 275 -3.82 15.86 -9.29
C PRO A 275 -5.03 15.16 -8.64
N LYS A 276 -5.28 15.40 -7.35
CA LYS A 276 -6.39 14.83 -6.58
C LYS A 276 -7.75 15.44 -6.91
N ILE A 277 -7.79 16.75 -7.18
CA ILE A 277 -9.02 17.49 -7.49
C ILE A 277 -9.19 17.60 -9.01
N LEU A 278 -8.10 17.81 -9.75
CA LEU A 278 -8.09 18.03 -11.20
C LEU A 278 -7.68 16.77 -11.99
N THR A 279 -7.92 15.57 -11.45
CA THR A 279 -7.67 14.28 -12.13
C THR A 279 -8.30 14.25 -13.54
N HIS A 280 -9.50 14.81 -13.68
CA HIS A 280 -10.25 14.93 -14.92
C HIS A 280 -9.63 15.91 -15.94
N ARG A 281 -8.74 16.82 -15.51
CA ARG A 281 -7.98 17.74 -16.37
C ARG A 281 -6.67 17.12 -16.83
N LEU A 282 -5.97 16.43 -15.92
CA LEU A 282 -4.73 15.71 -16.24
C LEU A 282 -4.99 14.54 -17.19
N PHE A 283 -6.10 13.82 -17.01
CA PHE A 283 -6.43 12.61 -17.77
C PHE A 283 -7.77 12.79 -18.51
N PRO A 284 -7.87 13.72 -19.50
CA PRO A 284 -9.13 14.19 -20.06
C PRO A 284 -9.86 13.19 -20.97
N GLN A 285 -9.33 11.97 -21.13
CA GLN A 285 -9.96 10.87 -21.87
C GLN A 285 -10.44 9.75 -20.92
N ALA A 286 -10.24 9.91 -19.61
CA ALA A 286 -10.74 8.99 -18.61
C ALA A 286 -12.25 9.15 -18.43
N GLN A 287 -12.99 8.06 -18.63
CA GLN A 287 -14.43 7.98 -18.37
C GLN A 287 -14.71 7.67 -16.89
N TYR A 288 -13.78 6.95 -16.26
CA TYR A 288 -13.80 6.64 -14.83
C TYR A 288 -12.38 6.79 -14.26
N SER A 289 -12.28 7.46 -13.11
CA SER A 289 -11.05 7.59 -12.34
C SER A 289 -11.27 7.24 -10.88
N ILE A 290 -10.31 6.54 -10.27
CA ILE A 290 -10.26 6.28 -8.83
C ILE A 290 -9.01 6.97 -8.28
N TRP A 291 -9.17 7.93 -7.37
CA TRP A 291 -8.06 8.54 -6.66
C TRP A 291 -7.73 7.78 -5.37
N ILE A 292 -6.45 7.51 -5.14
CA ILE A 292 -5.92 6.83 -3.95
C ILE A 292 -4.77 7.66 -3.37
N ASP A 293 -4.79 7.91 -2.05
CA ASP A 293 -3.74 8.66 -1.34
C ASP A 293 -2.40 7.89 -1.40
N GLY A 294 -1.24 8.55 -1.56
CA GLY A 294 0.06 7.89 -1.81
C GLY A 294 0.43 6.80 -0.79
N LYS A 295 0.12 7.02 0.49
CA LYS A 295 0.28 6.08 1.62
C LYS A 295 -0.71 4.90 1.67
N MET A 296 -1.64 4.78 0.71
CA MET A 296 -2.71 3.78 0.72
C MET A 296 -2.51 2.73 -0.36
N GLU A 297 -2.78 1.48 0.00
CA GLU A 297 -2.77 0.33 -0.90
C GLU A 297 -4.17 0.09 -1.48
N LEU A 298 -4.29 -0.11 -2.80
CA LEU A 298 -5.50 -0.63 -3.42
C LEU A 298 -5.52 -2.15 -3.25
N ILE A 299 -6.42 -2.67 -2.41
CA ILE A 299 -6.49 -4.10 -2.08
C ILE A 299 -7.69 -4.84 -2.69
N VAL A 300 -8.50 -4.13 -3.48
CA VAL A 300 -9.72 -4.62 -4.15
C VAL A 300 -9.62 -4.27 -5.63
N ASP A 301 -10.05 -5.17 -6.51
CA ASP A 301 -10.05 -4.91 -7.95
C ASP A 301 -10.90 -3.68 -8.30
N PRO A 302 -10.41 -2.76 -9.15
CA PRO A 302 -11.11 -1.51 -9.42
C PRO A 302 -12.42 -1.67 -10.19
N LEU A 303 -12.63 -2.76 -10.95
CA LEU A 303 -13.94 -3.04 -11.56
C LEU A 303 -15.00 -3.28 -10.49
N LEU A 304 -14.64 -3.99 -9.41
CA LEU A 304 -15.52 -4.23 -8.27
C LEU A 304 -15.83 -2.93 -7.52
N MET A 305 -14.87 -2.01 -7.42
CA MET A 305 -15.10 -0.68 -6.85
C MET A 305 -16.05 0.17 -7.70
N LEU A 306 -15.84 0.24 -9.02
CA LEU A 306 -16.73 1.00 -9.92
C LEU A 306 -18.13 0.39 -9.95
N GLU A 307 -18.25 -0.94 -9.96
CA GLU A 307 -19.54 -1.62 -9.85
C GLU A 307 -20.26 -1.23 -8.55
N ARG A 308 -19.60 -1.43 -7.40
CA ARG A 308 -20.20 -1.24 -6.08
C ARG A 308 -20.61 0.21 -5.83
N TYR A 309 -19.75 1.17 -6.18
CA TYR A 309 -19.90 2.57 -5.79
C TYR A 309 -20.49 3.48 -6.86
N LEU A 310 -20.40 3.12 -8.15
CA LEU A 310 -20.96 3.94 -9.23
C LEU A 310 -22.05 3.20 -10.01
N TRP A 311 -21.76 2.03 -10.58
CA TRP A 311 -22.66 1.42 -11.58
C TRP A 311 -23.93 0.84 -10.97
N ARG A 312 -23.84 0.10 -9.86
CA ARG A 312 -25.00 -0.50 -9.16
C ARG A 312 -26.04 0.53 -8.75
N GLY A 313 -25.60 1.67 -8.23
CA GLY A 313 -26.45 2.79 -7.80
C GLY A 313 -26.67 3.89 -8.86
N LYS A 314 -26.12 3.72 -10.07
CA LYS A 314 -26.09 4.74 -11.15
C LYS A 314 -25.50 6.10 -10.73
N HIS A 315 -24.62 6.12 -9.73
CA HIS A 315 -23.98 7.34 -9.21
C HIS A 315 -22.94 7.91 -10.18
N THR A 316 -22.72 9.22 -10.12
CA THR A 316 -21.71 9.94 -10.92
C THR A 316 -20.36 10.06 -10.22
N PHE A 317 -20.36 10.08 -8.88
CA PHE A 317 -19.16 10.21 -8.04
C PHE A 317 -19.39 9.51 -6.70
N ALA A 318 -18.31 9.07 -6.05
CA ALA A 318 -18.33 8.50 -4.71
C ALA A 318 -17.11 8.96 -3.91
N ILE A 319 -17.29 9.25 -2.63
CA ILE A 319 -16.23 9.65 -1.70
C ILE A 319 -16.45 9.00 -0.34
N ALA A 320 -15.37 8.58 0.31
CA ALA A 320 -15.43 8.04 1.66
C ALA A 320 -15.80 9.14 2.67
N GLN A 321 -16.79 8.86 3.53
CA GLN A 321 -17.14 9.76 4.64
C GLN A 321 -15.96 9.88 5.61
N HIS A 322 -15.63 11.11 6.04
CA HIS A 322 -14.58 11.30 7.02
C HIS A 322 -15.00 10.78 8.40
N LYS A 323 -14.10 10.05 9.08
CA LYS A 323 -14.39 9.31 10.32
C LYS A 323 -14.89 10.19 11.47
N HIS A 324 -14.46 11.46 11.53
CA HIS A 324 -14.62 12.30 12.72
C HIS A 324 -15.30 13.65 12.49
N HIS A 325 -15.33 14.16 11.24
CA HIS A 325 -15.82 15.51 10.94
C HIS A 325 -16.90 15.42 9.87
N ARG A 326 -18.01 16.11 10.08
CA ARG A 326 -19.17 16.15 9.17
C ARG A 326 -19.26 17.45 8.39
N SER A 327 -18.62 18.52 8.87
CA SER A 327 -18.50 19.79 8.16
C SER A 327 -17.04 20.20 7.91
N ILE A 328 -16.87 21.04 6.89
CA ILE A 328 -15.60 21.75 6.62
C ILE A 328 -15.16 22.66 7.78
N TYR A 329 -16.10 23.14 8.60
CA TYR A 329 -15.82 23.99 9.75
C TYR A 329 -15.19 23.20 10.91
N GLU A 330 -15.68 21.98 11.18
CA GLU A 330 -15.03 21.06 12.13
C GLU A 330 -13.61 20.68 11.68
N GLU A 331 -13.42 20.44 10.38
CA GLU A 331 -12.09 20.18 9.80
C GLU A 331 -11.19 21.42 9.92
N ALA A 332 -11.70 22.63 9.71
CA ALA A 332 -10.96 23.88 9.90
C ALA A 332 -10.49 24.06 11.36
N ASP A 333 -11.37 23.81 12.34
CA ASP A 333 -11.00 23.84 13.76
C ASP A 333 -10.04 22.71 14.16
N ALA A 334 -10.12 21.54 13.52
CA ALA A 334 -9.14 20.49 13.67
C ALA A 334 -7.77 20.87 13.09
N ASN A 335 -7.71 21.56 11.94
CA ASN A 335 -6.48 22.07 11.35
C ASN A 335 -5.84 23.18 12.21
N LYS A 336 -6.64 24.09 12.79
CA LYS A 336 -6.18 25.10 13.76
C LYS A 336 -5.62 24.49 15.05
N ARG A 337 -6.24 23.42 15.55
CA ARG A 337 -5.76 22.66 16.73
C ARG A 337 -4.46 21.91 16.42
N ARG A 338 -4.37 21.27 15.25
CA ARG A 338 -3.18 20.54 14.77
C ARG A 338 -2.06 21.44 14.23
N LYS A 339 -2.21 22.78 14.29
CA LYS A 339 -1.27 23.78 13.75
C LYS A 339 -0.84 23.49 12.29
N ARG A 340 -1.76 22.99 11.46
CA ARG A 340 -1.45 22.55 10.08
C ARG A 340 -1.26 23.69 9.09
N TYR A 341 -1.90 24.83 9.34
CA TYR A 341 -1.76 26.10 8.62
C TYR A 341 -1.92 27.26 9.61
N ALA A 342 -1.52 28.47 9.21
CA ALA A 342 -1.71 29.68 10.02
C ALA A 342 -3.20 29.93 10.28
N ARG A 343 -3.56 30.19 11.56
CA ARG A 343 -4.96 30.38 11.98
C ARG A 343 -5.68 31.50 11.20
N PRO A 344 -5.09 32.69 10.99
CA PRO A 344 -5.77 33.76 10.24
C PRO A 344 -6.13 33.37 8.80
N LEU A 345 -5.31 32.55 8.13
CA LEU A 345 -5.61 32.06 6.78
C LEU A 345 -6.79 31.08 6.78
N ILE A 346 -6.85 30.18 7.77
CA ILE A 346 -8.00 29.27 7.94
C ILE A 346 -9.28 30.08 8.23
N ASP A 347 -9.22 31.05 9.15
CA ASP A 347 -10.37 31.85 9.53
C ASP A 347 -10.86 32.76 8.38
N LEU A 348 -9.95 33.29 7.55
CA LEU A 348 -10.29 33.99 6.32
C LEU A 348 -10.98 33.06 5.31
N GLN A 349 -10.45 31.85 5.07
CA GLN A 349 -11.06 30.88 4.17
C GLN A 349 -12.48 30.50 4.63
N MET A 350 -12.69 30.33 5.94
CA MET A 350 -14.02 30.01 6.48
C MET A 350 -15.00 31.18 6.35
N LYS A 351 -14.54 32.44 6.41
CA LYS A 351 -15.36 33.61 6.11
C LYS A 351 -15.77 33.64 4.63
N ILE A 352 -14.84 33.42 3.71
CA ILE A 352 -15.11 33.33 2.27
C ILE A 352 -16.15 32.23 2.00
N TYR A 353 -15.98 31.04 2.55
CA TYR A 353 -16.96 29.95 2.37
C TYR A 353 -18.37 30.30 2.89
N ARG A 354 -18.50 31.03 4.00
CA ARG A 354 -19.83 31.51 4.46
C ARG A 354 -20.42 32.57 3.53
N TYR A 355 -19.60 33.51 3.08
CA TYR A 355 -20.00 34.55 2.13
C TYR A 355 -20.50 33.94 0.80
N GLU A 356 -19.84 32.89 0.33
CA GLU A 356 -20.21 32.08 -0.84
C GLU A 356 -21.37 31.09 -0.58
N GLY A 357 -22.08 31.19 0.55
CA GLY A 357 -23.26 30.38 0.86
C GLY A 357 -22.99 28.92 1.28
N MET A 358 -21.74 28.54 1.59
CA MET A 358 -21.39 27.18 2.03
C MET A 358 -21.77 26.95 3.50
N GLU A 359 -23.07 26.96 3.79
CA GLU A 359 -23.61 26.81 5.14
C GLU A 359 -23.17 25.49 5.83
N PRO A 360 -22.96 25.45 7.17
CA PRO A 360 -22.54 24.26 7.91
C PRO A 360 -23.41 23.01 7.68
N TRP A 361 -22.83 21.83 7.87
CA TRP A 361 -23.59 20.58 7.76
C TRP A 361 -24.64 20.47 8.88
N SER A 362 -25.83 20.00 8.53
CA SER A 362 -26.91 19.69 9.48
C SER A 362 -27.66 18.43 9.03
N PRO A 363 -28.41 17.75 9.91
CA PRO A 363 -29.21 16.58 9.54
C PRO A 363 -30.21 16.82 8.40
N ASN A 364 -30.71 18.06 8.29
CA ASN A 364 -31.62 18.51 7.23
C ASN A 364 -30.94 18.55 5.84
N LYS A 365 -29.60 18.48 5.79
CA LYS A 365 -28.78 18.34 4.57
C LYS A 365 -28.32 16.90 4.33
N SER A 366 -29.04 15.91 4.87
CA SER A 366 -28.80 14.51 4.53
C SER A 366 -28.98 14.31 3.02
N THR A 367 -28.08 13.55 2.39
CA THR A 367 -28.17 13.27 0.95
C THR A 367 -29.49 12.56 0.65
N VAL A 368 -30.28 13.10 -0.27
CA VAL A 368 -31.55 12.52 -0.71
C VAL A 368 -31.29 11.13 -1.29
N SER A 369 -31.50 10.10 -0.47
CA SER A 369 -31.34 8.72 -0.89
C SER A 369 -32.52 8.33 -1.77
N GLY A 370 -32.36 8.44 -3.09
CA GLY A 370 -33.22 7.80 -4.07
C GLY A 370 -34.56 8.50 -4.35
N LYS A 371 -34.52 9.80 -4.65
CA LYS A 371 -35.54 10.42 -5.53
C LYS A 371 -34.88 10.91 -6.81
N THR A 372 -35.59 10.80 -7.93
CA THR A 372 -35.14 11.23 -9.25
C THR A 372 -34.73 12.70 -9.26
N MET A 373 -33.74 13.04 -10.08
CA MET A 373 -33.43 14.43 -10.43
C MET A 373 -34.51 14.95 -11.38
N ASP A 374 -35.67 15.26 -10.82
CA ASP A 374 -36.68 16.11 -11.44
C ASP A 374 -36.77 17.40 -10.60
N SER A 375 -36.77 18.55 -11.27
CA SER A 375 -36.76 19.91 -10.68
C SER A 375 -35.54 20.31 -9.82
N LEU A 376 -34.48 20.77 -10.49
CA LEU A 376 -33.78 21.97 -10.01
C LEU A 376 -34.47 23.17 -10.65
N HIS A 377 -35.10 24.02 -9.83
CA HIS A 377 -35.69 25.27 -10.33
C HIS A 377 -34.60 26.29 -10.65
N VAL A 378 -34.90 27.06 -11.72
CA VAL A 378 -34.17 28.15 -12.38
C VAL A 378 -33.33 29.03 -11.43
#